data_AF-A0A6B9Y502-F1
#
_entry.id   AF-A0A6B9Y502-F1
#
_cell.length_a   1.000
_cell.length_b   1.000
_cell.length_c   1.000
_cell.angle_alpha   90.00
_cell.angle_beta   90.00
_cell.angle_gamma   90.00
#
_symmetry.space_group_name_H-M   'P 1'
#
loop_
_entity.id
_entity.type
_entity.pdbx_description
1 polymer ?
#
loop_
_entity_poly.entity_id
_entity_poly.type
_entity_poly.pdbx_seq_one_letter_code
_entity_poly.pdbx_strand_id
1 'polypeptide(L)'
;MVVDPLPLQTFAELFPNGVSRYAVGGLLVGLGAGIIYLGTGISAGASTFLESTLSYVSDRSRFRRYVGSRDWRLVFTFGIVLGAAIYAATLGDAWTYTTDVQVWRLFGGGILVGIGTRIGKGCTSGHGVCGVGSASRTSLVGVATFLLVAIGVAQVVAAMGVSP
;
A
#
# COMPACT_ATOMS: atom_id res chain seq x y z
N MET A 1 -5.18 -9.89 -42.49
CA MET A 1 -4.27 -9.41 -41.43
C MET A 1 -4.62 -10.22 -40.20
N VAL A 2 -3.93 -11.34 -39.98
CA VAL A 2 -4.17 -12.20 -38.82
C VAL A 2 -3.74 -11.37 -37.61
N VAL A 3 -4.69 -11.04 -36.74
CA VAL A 3 -4.38 -10.39 -35.47
C VAL A 3 -3.55 -11.41 -34.71
N ASP A 4 -2.27 -11.11 -34.52
CA ASP A 4 -1.39 -11.95 -33.72
C ASP A 4 -2.08 -12.13 -32.36
N PRO A 5 -2.40 -13.35 -31.90
CA PRO A 5 -3.12 -13.57 -30.65
C PRO A 5 -2.23 -13.31 -29.42
N LEU A 6 -0.92 -13.21 -29.61
CA LEU A 6 0.08 -13.00 -28.56
C LEU A 6 -0.21 -11.77 -27.67
N PRO A 7 -0.49 -10.57 -28.21
CA PRO A 7 -0.81 -9.38 -27.40
C PRO A 7 -2.12 -9.52 -26.62
N LEU A 8 -3.10 -10.23 -27.17
CA LEU A 8 -4.38 -10.51 -26.48
C LEU A 8 -4.18 -11.48 -25.31
N GLN A 9 -3.29 -12.47 -25.49
CA GLN A 9 -2.92 -13.40 -24.42
C GLN A 9 -2.14 -12.68 -23.31
N THR A 10 -1.15 -11.85 -23.65
CA THR A 10 -0.40 -11.07 -22.66
C THR A 10 -1.29 -10.06 -21.92
N PHE A 11 -2.26 -9.43 -22.61
CA PHE A 11 -3.21 -8.53 -21.97
C PHE A 11 -4.14 -9.25 -20.99
N ALA A 12 -4.60 -10.45 -21.35
CA ALA A 12 -5.41 -11.29 -20.47
C ALA A 12 -4.63 -11.75 -19.23
N GLU A 13 -3.33 -12.04 -19.37
CA GLU A 13 -2.44 -12.38 -18.25
C GLU A 13 -2.24 -11.21 -17.26
N LEU A 14 -2.23 -9.97 -17.75
CA LEU A 14 -2.14 -8.78 -16.89
C LEU A 14 -3.43 -8.52 -16.11
N PHE A 15 -4.58 -8.90 -16.67
CA PHE A 15 -5.90 -8.69 -16.06
C PHE A 15 -6.69 -10.01 -15.99
N PRO A 16 -6.22 -11.00 -15.19
CA PRO A 16 -6.78 -12.34 -15.17
C PRO A 16 -8.26 -12.39 -14.74
N ASN A 17 -8.71 -11.38 -13.99
CA ASN A 17 -10.08 -11.25 -13.52
C ASN A 17 -10.93 -10.24 -14.32
N GLY A 18 -10.43 -9.81 -15.49
CA GLY A 18 -11.04 -8.77 -16.31
C GLY A 18 -10.74 -7.34 -15.83
N VAL A 19 -10.67 -6.40 -16.77
CA VAL A 19 -10.27 -4.99 -16.52
C VAL A 19 -11.21 -4.26 -15.57
N SER A 20 -12.51 -4.59 -15.60
CA SER A 20 -13.55 -3.89 -14.84
C SER A 20 -13.30 -3.92 -13.33
N ARG A 21 -12.81 -5.04 -12.77
CA ARG A 21 -12.53 -5.16 -11.33
C ARG A 21 -11.43 -4.21 -10.88
N TYR A 22 -10.36 -4.10 -11.66
CA TYR A 22 -9.25 -3.20 -11.38
C TYR A 22 -9.65 -1.73 -11.53
N ALA A 23 -10.44 -1.41 -12.57
CA ALA A 23 -10.93 -0.06 -12.79
C ALA A 23 -11.86 0.42 -11.68
N VAL A 24 -12.83 -0.41 -11.27
CA VAL A 24 -13.76 -0.09 -10.17
C VAL A 24 -13.00 0.03 -8.85
N GLY A 25 -12.09 -0.90 -8.54
CA GLY A 25 -11.26 -0.81 -7.34
C GLY A 25 -10.40 0.47 -7.31
N GLY A 26 -9.76 0.79 -8.43
CA GLY A 26 -8.96 2.02 -8.58
C GLY A 26 -9.80 3.29 -8.41
N LEU A 27 -11.01 3.32 -8.98
CA LEU A 27 -11.95 4.43 -8.80
C LEU A 27 -12.34 4.59 -7.33
N LEU A 28 -12.69 3.52 -6.63
CA LEU A 28 -13.06 3.55 -5.21
C LEU A 28 -11.90 4.03 -4.32
N VAL A 29 -10.67 3.54 -4.55
CA VAL A 29 -9.47 3.97 -3.83
C VAL A 29 -9.18 5.44 -4.10
N GLY A 30 -9.27 5.88 -5.36
CA GLY A 30 -9.06 7.27 -5.77
C GLY A 30 -10.10 8.22 -5.15
N LEU A 31 -11.38 7.83 -5.16
CA LEU A 31 -12.45 8.57 -4.49
C LEU A 31 -12.22 8.66 -2.99
N GLY A 32 -11.84 7.56 -2.33
CA GLY A 32 -11.52 7.55 -0.90
C GLY A 32 -10.37 8.50 -0.55
N ALA A 33 -9.26 8.43 -1.31
CA ALA A 33 -8.13 9.34 -1.14
C ALA A 33 -8.52 10.81 -1.39
N GLY A 34 -9.35 11.07 -2.40
CA GLY A 34 -9.87 12.39 -2.72
C GLY A 34 -10.76 12.96 -1.62
N ILE A 35 -11.72 12.20 -1.11
CA ILE A 35 -12.60 12.60 0.00
C ILE A 35 -11.79 12.94 1.25
N ILE A 36 -10.81 12.10 1.60
CA ILE A 36 -9.90 12.35 2.73
C ILE A 36 -9.17 13.67 2.55
N TYR A 37 -8.59 13.90 1.38
CA TYR A 37 -7.83 15.11 1.12
C TYR A 37 -8.72 16.35 1.13
N LEU A 38 -9.90 16.30 0.51
CA LEU A 38 -10.86 17.41 0.50
C LEU A 38 -11.41 17.73 1.90
N GLY A 39 -11.66 16.71 2.72
CA GLY A 39 -12.21 16.89 4.06
C GLY A 39 -11.19 17.34 5.11
N THR A 40 -9.92 16.93 4.97
CA THR A 40 -8.89 17.13 6.02
C THR A 40 -7.71 17.98 5.59
N GLY A 41 -7.50 18.21 4.30
CA GLY A 41 -6.28 18.80 3.75
C GLY A 41 -5.04 17.92 3.89
N ILE A 42 -5.19 16.67 4.36
CA ILE A 42 -4.10 15.74 4.62
C ILE A 42 -4.16 14.60 3.60
N SER A 43 -3.02 14.26 3.00
CA SER A 43 -2.93 13.10 2.10
C SER A 43 -3.07 11.78 2.87
N ALA A 44 -3.81 10.83 2.29
CA ALA A 44 -4.02 9.49 2.85
C ALA A 44 -2.72 8.67 2.82
N GLY A 45 -1.99 8.64 3.94
CA GLY A 45 -0.71 7.94 4.06
C GLY A 45 -0.50 7.34 5.45
N ALA A 46 -0.03 6.08 5.48
CA ALA A 46 0.11 5.29 6.70
C ALA A 46 1.52 5.33 7.33
N SER A 47 2.54 5.80 6.61
CA SER A 47 3.96 5.66 7.02
C SER A 47 4.33 6.41 8.31
N THR A 48 3.55 7.42 8.73
CA THR A 48 3.82 8.15 9.97
C THR A 48 2.90 7.72 11.12
N PHE A 49 2.07 6.69 10.94
CA PHE A 49 1.16 6.19 11.96
C PHE A 49 1.91 5.86 13.25
N LEU A 50 2.99 5.06 13.17
CA LEU A 50 3.78 4.68 14.33
C LEU A 50 4.35 5.92 15.06
N GLU A 51 4.95 6.86 14.33
CA GLU A 51 5.50 8.09 14.92
C GLU A 51 4.40 8.94 15.59
N SER A 52 3.21 9.03 14.99
CA SER A 52 2.08 9.75 15.59
C SER A 52 1.49 9.03 16.79
N THR A 53 1.44 7.70 16.79
CA THR A 53 0.88 6.90 17.89
C THR A 53 1.82 6.88 19.10
N LEU A 54 3.14 6.80 18.87
CA LEU A 54 4.10 6.89 19.97
C LEU A 54 4.09 8.26 20.65
N SER A 55 3.53 9.30 20.02
CA SER A 55 3.37 10.62 20.62
C SER A 55 2.37 10.67 21.79
N TYR A 56 1.53 9.65 21.99
CA TYR A 56 0.65 9.58 23.17
C TYR A 56 1.40 9.18 24.44
N VAL A 57 2.52 8.47 24.29
CA VAL A 57 3.26 7.85 25.41
C VAL A 57 4.71 8.34 25.53
N SER A 58 5.16 9.21 24.63
CA SER A 58 6.55 9.66 24.58
C SER A 58 6.69 11.12 24.15
N ASP A 59 7.42 11.90 24.95
CA ASP A 59 7.73 13.32 24.69
C ASP A 59 8.99 13.55 23.84
N ARG A 60 9.55 12.50 23.23
CA ARG A 60 10.71 12.66 22.35
C ARG A 60 10.35 13.59 21.17
N SER A 61 11.25 14.53 20.87
CA SER A 61 11.08 15.53 19.80
C SER A 61 10.72 14.89 18.45
N ARG A 62 11.22 13.67 18.17
CA ARG A 62 10.87 12.89 16.98
C ARG A 62 9.37 12.59 16.87
N PHE A 63 8.73 12.14 17.96
CA PHE A 63 7.32 11.72 17.95
C PHE A 63 6.35 12.91 18.03
N ARG A 64 6.81 14.05 18.53
CA ARG A 64 6.04 15.29 18.62
C ARG A 64 5.71 15.92 17.26
N ARG A 65 6.35 15.49 16.17
CA ARG A 65 6.22 16.08 14.82
C ARG A 65 4.80 16.03 14.25
N TYR A 66 4.00 15.03 14.60
CA TYR A 66 2.68 14.79 13.99
C TYR A 66 1.50 14.90 14.95
N VAL A 67 1.70 15.49 16.14
CA VAL A 67 0.67 15.58 17.19
C VAL A 67 -0.62 16.24 16.70
N GLY A 68 -0.55 17.30 15.89
CA GLY A 68 -1.75 17.95 15.35
C GLY A 68 -2.59 17.10 14.38
N SER A 69 -2.06 15.95 13.93
CA SER A 69 -2.75 15.02 13.01
C SER A 69 -2.87 13.61 13.57
N ARG A 70 -2.51 13.38 14.83
CA ARG A 70 -2.37 12.01 15.38
C ARG A 70 -3.71 11.28 15.46
N ASP A 71 -4.77 11.96 15.88
CA ASP A 71 -6.10 11.35 16.03
C ASP A 71 -6.65 10.96 14.65
N TRP A 72 -6.49 11.82 13.64
CA TRP A 72 -6.85 11.51 12.27
C TRP A 72 -6.12 10.27 11.72
N ARG A 73 -4.81 10.17 11.97
CA ARG A 73 -4.01 9.02 11.51
C ARG A 73 -4.42 7.72 12.20
N LEU A 74 -4.86 7.78 13.46
CA LEU A 74 -5.48 6.65 14.15
C LEU A 74 -6.78 6.24 13.46
N VAL A 75 -7.70 7.18 13.24
CA VAL A 75 -8.99 6.92 12.58
C VAL A 75 -8.79 6.35 11.18
N PHE A 76 -7.88 6.91 10.40
CA PHE A 76 -7.56 6.42 9.05
C PHE A 76 -7.04 4.97 9.08
N THR A 77 -6.10 4.67 9.97
CA THR A 77 -5.49 3.33 10.04
C THR A 77 -6.51 2.30 10.54
N PHE A 78 -7.28 2.65 11.57
CA PHE A 78 -8.36 1.80 12.07
C PHE A 78 -9.46 1.61 11.02
N GLY A 79 -9.77 2.65 10.24
CA GLY A 79 -10.72 2.58 9.13
C GLY A 79 -10.29 1.60 8.04
N ILE A 80 -9.00 1.55 7.67
CA ILE A 80 -8.47 0.55 6.73
C ILE A 80 -8.64 -0.87 7.29
N VAL A 81 -8.25 -1.09 8.55
CA VAL A 81 -8.35 -2.40 9.20
C VAL A 81 -9.82 -2.84 9.32
N LEU A 82 -10.69 -1.94 9.75
CA LEU A 82 -12.12 -2.19 9.89
C LEU A 82 -12.78 -2.45 8.55
N GLY A 83 -12.44 -1.68 7.51
CA GLY A 83 -12.95 -1.90 6.15
C GLY A 83 -12.58 -3.28 5.62
N ALA A 84 -11.32 -3.71 5.83
CA ALA A 84 -10.87 -5.05 5.48
C ALA A 84 -11.63 -6.14 6.26
N ALA A 85 -11.83 -5.93 7.58
CA ALA A 85 -12.57 -6.87 8.43
C ALA A 85 -14.05 -6.99 8.03
N ILE A 86 -14.72 -5.87 7.73
CA ILE A 86 -16.12 -5.87 7.25
C ILE A 86 -16.21 -6.60 5.93
N TYR A 87 -15.31 -6.34 4.98
CA TYR A 87 -15.28 -7.06 3.71
C TYR A 87 -15.12 -8.56 3.93
N ALA A 88 -14.14 -8.97 4.74
CA ALA A 88 -13.89 -10.38 5.06
C ALA A 88 -15.08 -11.06 5.75
N ALA A 89 -15.86 -10.35 6.56
CA ALA A 89 -17.00 -10.91 7.28
C ALA A 89 -18.30 -10.97 6.47
N THR A 90 -18.42 -10.19 5.39
CA THR A 90 -19.70 -9.99 4.66
C THR A 90 -19.67 -10.49 3.22
N LEU A 91 -18.59 -10.20 2.50
CA LEU A 91 -18.45 -10.42 1.06
C LEU A 91 -17.31 -11.37 0.70
N GLY A 92 -16.29 -11.44 1.55
CA GLY A 92 -15.17 -12.36 1.40
C GLY A 92 -15.41 -13.66 2.16
N ASP A 93 -14.75 -14.72 1.74
CA ASP A 93 -14.57 -15.88 2.60
C ASP A 93 -13.48 -15.54 3.63
N ALA A 94 -13.91 -15.22 4.85
CA ALA A 94 -13.05 -14.76 5.95
C ALA A 94 -11.80 -15.64 6.20
N TRP A 95 -11.86 -16.90 5.79
CA TRP A 95 -10.83 -17.93 6.03
C TRP A 95 -10.01 -18.30 4.80
N THR A 96 -10.26 -17.70 3.63
CA THR A 96 -9.55 -18.05 2.38
C THR A 96 -8.24 -17.26 2.20
N TYR A 97 -8.09 -16.12 2.89
CA TYR A 97 -6.87 -15.31 2.82
C TYR A 97 -5.86 -15.72 3.90
N THR A 98 -5.35 -16.95 3.80
CA THR A 98 -4.24 -17.42 4.64
C THR A 98 -2.90 -17.21 3.92
N THR A 99 -1.81 -17.24 4.68
CA THR A 99 -0.46 -17.18 4.13
C THR A 99 0.37 -18.30 4.74
N ASP A 100 1.10 -19.03 3.91
CA ASP A 100 2.06 -20.04 4.35
C ASP A 100 3.39 -19.42 4.82
N VAL A 101 3.56 -18.11 4.60
CA VAL A 101 4.77 -17.37 4.95
C VAL A 101 5.03 -17.43 6.45
N GLN A 102 6.24 -17.85 6.82
CA GLN A 102 6.65 -17.95 8.22
C GLN A 102 6.56 -16.59 8.94
N VAL A 103 6.02 -16.59 10.17
CA VAL A 103 5.77 -15.39 10.98
C VAL A 103 7.01 -14.49 11.12
N TRP A 104 8.19 -15.08 11.28
CA TRP A 104 9.44 -14.33 11.42
C TRP A 104 9.80 -13.53 10.15
N ARG A 105 9.46 -14.03 8.95
CA ARG A 105 9.66 -13.33 7.68
C ARG A 105 8.72 -12.15 7.54
N LEU A 106 7.46 -12.33 7.96
CA LEU A 106 6.48 -11.23 8.00
C LEU A 106 6.94 -10.13 8.98
N PHE A 107 7.41 -10.53 10.16
CA PHE A 107 7.92 -9.60 11.16
C PHE A 107 9.18 -8.85 10.66
N GLY A 108 10.18 -9.58 10.17
CA GLY A 108 11.40 -9.00 9.61
C GLY A 108 11.13 -8.10 8.41
N GLY A 109 10.26 -8.54 7.49
CA GLY A 109 9.81 -7.76 6.34
C GLY A 109 9.09 -6.48 6.77
N GLY A 110 8.22 -6.54 7.78
CA GLY A 110 7.55 -5.37 8.34
C GLY A 110 8.52 -4.33 8.90
N ILE A 111 9.58 -4.76 9.60
CA ILE A 111 10.64 -3.87 10.09
C ILE A 111 11.37 -3.21 8.92
N LEU A 112 11.78 -3.98 7.92
CA LEU A 112 12.48 -3.47 6.73
C LEU A 112 11.62 -2.46 5.96
N VAL A 113 10.32 -2.75 5.79
CA VAL A 113 9.35 -1.83 5.17
C VAL A 113 9.19 -0.56 6.03
N GLY A 114 9.11 -0.68 7.34
CA GLY A 114 9.04 0.47 8.25
C GLY A 114 10.25 1.40 8.11
N ILE A 115 11.46 0.84 8.11
CA ILE A 115 12.70 1.60 7.89
C ILE A 115 12.71 2.22 6.49
N GLY A 116 12.41 1.43 5.47
CA GLY A 116 12.42 1.86 4.07
C GLY A 116 11.46 3.01 3.79
N THR A 117 10.22 2.92 4.29
CA THR A 117 9.22 4.00 4.12
C THR A 117 9.61 5.28 4.85
N ARG A 118 10.35 5.19 5.97
CA ARG A 118 10.86 6.37 6.66
C ARG A 118 12.00 7.03 5.89
N ILE A 119 12.95 6.26 5.37
CA ILE A 119 14.06 6.73 4.54
C ILE A 119 13.52 7.35 3.24
N GLY A 120 12.59 6.67 2.58
CA GLY A 120 11.90 7.13 1.37
C GLY A 120 10.92 8.27 1.59
N LYS A 121 10.70 8.69 2.85
CA LYS A 121 9.76 9.75 3.26
C LYS A 121 8.30 9.52 2.83
N GLY A 122 7.92 8.28 2.57
CA GLY A 122 6.55 7.90 2.27
C GLY A 122 6.40 6.39 2.04
N CYS A 123 5.14 5.96 2.01
CA CYS A 123 4.74 4.58 1.70
C CYS A 123 4.08 4.50 0.33
N THR A 124 3.67 3.30 -0.09
CA THR A 124 2.95 3.06 -1.34
C THR A 124 1.63 3.82 -1.43
N SER A 125 0.89 4.02 -0.33
CA SER A 125 -0.32 4.88 -0.36
C SER A 125 0.01 6.36 -0.51
N GLY A 126 1.07 6.85 0.17
CA GLY A 126 1.50 8.25 0.09
C GLY A 126 2.11 8.62 -1.26
N HIS A 127 3.15 7.91 -1.69
CA HIS A 127 3.79 8.17 -2.99
C HIS A 127 3.02 7.56 -4.15
N GLY A 128 2.58 6.30 -4.03
CA GLY A 128 1.92 5.58 -5.13
C GLY A 128 0.52 6.08 -5.43
N VAL A 129 -0.37 6.16 -4.44
CA VAL A 129 -1.75 6.61 -4.69
C VAL A 129 -1.82 8.14 -4.76
N CYS A 130 -1.54 8.82 -3.64
CA CYS A 130 -1.71 10.27 -3.56
C CYS A 130 -0.64 11.04 -4.38
N GLY A 131 0.61 10.57 -4.36
CA GLY A 131 1.74 11.23 -4.99
C GLY A 131 1.76 11.12 -6.51
N VAL A 132 1.47 9.95 -7.07
CA VAL A 132 1.29 9.78 -8.52
C VAL A 132 0.01 10.47 -8.97
N GLY A 133 -1.07 10.35 -8.21
CA GLY A 133 -2.35 11.02 -8.50
C GLY A 133 -2.24 12.55 -8.56
N SER A 134 -1.32 13.15 -7.81
CA SER A 134 -1.01 14.59 -7.86
C SER A 134 0.14 14.95 -8.83
N ALA A 135 0.57 14.01 -9.69
CA ALA A 135 1.65 14.17 -10.67
C ALA A 135 3.01 14.61 -10.07
N SER A 136 3.30 14.21 -8.84
CA SER A 136 4.59 14.51 -8.21
C SER A 136 5.73 13.74 -8.87
N ARG A 137 6.72 14.47 -9.42
CA ARG A 137 7.92 13.88 -10.03
C ARG A 137 8.71 13.01 -9.05
N THR A 138 8.83 13.43 -7.80
CA THR A 138 9.55 12.66 -6.78
C THR A 138 8.83 11.36 -6.45
N SER A 139 7.50 11.39 -6.42
CA SER A 139 6.68 10.19 -6.20
C SER A 139 6.75 9.22 -7.38
N LEU A 140 6.71 9.72 -8.62
CA LEU A 140 6.85 8.88 -9.82
C LEU A 140 8.19 8.12 -9.82
N VAL A 141 9.29 8.84 -9.59
CA VAL A 141 10.63 8.21 -9.51
C VAL A 141 10.72 7.24 -8.34
N GLY A 142 10.21 7.62 -7.17
CA GLY A 142 10.21 6.77 -5.98
C GLY A 142 9.43 5.47 -6.18
N VAL A 143 8.24 5.54 -6.79
CA VAL A 143 7.38 4.39 -7.08
C VAL A 143 8.01 3.50 -8.13
N ALA A 144 8.56 4.07 -9.22
CA ALA A 144 9.25 3.28 -10.24
C ALA A 144 10.45 2.52 -9.62
N THR A 145 11.26 3.20 -8.81
CA THR A 145 12.40 2.58 -8.12
C THR A 145 11.94 1.48 -7.17
N PHE A 146 10.92 1.74 -6.35
CA PHE A 146 10.37 0.76 -5.42
C PHE A 146 9.85 -0.49 -6.15
N LEU A 147 9.07 -0.32 -7.22
CA LEU A 147 8.53 -1.44 -7.99
C LEU A 147 9.63 -2.27 -8.66
N LEU A 148 10.61 -1.61 -9.29
CA LEU A 148 11.72 -2.31 -9.95
C LEU A 148 12.53 -3.15 -8.94
N VAL A 149 12.87 -2.57 -7.79
CA VAL A 149 13.60 -3.29 -6.75
C VAL A 149 12.75 -4.41 -6.15
N ALA A 150 11.47 -4.16 -5.85
CA ALA A 150 10.58 -5.17 -5.28
C ALA A 150 10.39 -6.36 -6.22
N ILE A 151 10.17 -6.11 -7.51
CA ILE A 151 10.06 -7.16 -8.53
C ILE A 151 11.39 -7.92 -8.62
N GLY A 152 12.53 -7.23 -8.75
CA GLY A 152 13.84 -7.88 -8.84
C GLY A 152 14.15 -8.76 -7.63
N VAL A 153 13.93 -8.27 -6.42
CA VAL A 153 14.10 -9.05 -5.18
C VAL A 153 13.15 -10.24 -5.14
N ALA A 154 11.88 -10.06 -5.52
CA ALA A 154 10.92 -11.17 -5.56
C ALA A 154 11.35 -12.28 -6.54
N GLN A 155 11.84 -11.91 -7.72
CA GLN A 155 12.36 -12.87 -8.70
C GLN A 155 13.61 -13.60 -8.20
N VAL A 156 14.54 -12.88 -7.56
CA VAL A 156 15.75 -13.49 -6.97
C VAL A 156 15.38 -14.48 -5.86
N VAL A 157 14.48 -14.10 -4.97
CA VAL A 157 14.00 -14.96 -3.87
C VAL A 157 13.30 -16.21 -4.41
N ALA A 158 12.45 -16.05 -5.44
CA ALA A 158 11.81 -17.17 -6.11
C ALA A 158 12.84 -18.09 -6.80
N ALA A 159 13.85 -17.54 -7.48
CA ALA A 159 14.91 -18.31 -8.13
C ALA A 159 15.79 -19.07 -7.13
N MET A 160 15.93 -18.58 -5.90
CA MET A 160 16.59 -19.30 -4.80
C MET A 160 15.74 -20.44 -4.21
N GLY A 161 14.55 -20.70 -4.75
CA GLY A 161 13.65 -21.76 -4.29
C GLY A 161 12.93 -21.44 -2.99
N VAL A 162 12.89 -20.17 -2.58
CA VAL A 162 12.17 -19.74 -1.38
C VAL A 162 10.70 -19.59 -1.73
N SER A 163 9.88 -20.57 -1.33
CA SER A 163 8.43 -20.48 -1.42
C SER A 163 7.83 -19.71 -0.22
N PRO A 164 6.59 -19.21 -0.34
CA PRO A 164 5.75 -18.93 0.82
C PRO A 164 5.78 -20.11 1.80
#